data_AF-A0A229NWV5-F1
#
_entry.id   AF-A0A229NWV5-F1
#
_cell.length_a   1.000
_cell.length_b   1.000
_cell.length_c   1.000
_cell.angle_alpha   90.00
_cell.angle_beta   90.00
_cell.angle_gamma   90.00
#
_symmetry.space_group_name_H-M   'P 1'
#
loop_
_entity.id
_entity.type
_entity.pdbx_description
1 polymer ?
#
loop_
_entity_poly.entity_id
_entity_poly.type
_entity_poly.pdbx_seq_one_letter_code
_entity_poly.pdbx_strand_id
1 'polypeptide(L)'
;MKKNTKWIWVALMFVLLAVIGGCTAWYFSTEQGERKIKSWKSNNAGGLERSVKVYDQSGKLLEEYEGRIDIQDTEYGNKILFDLNGKRVVIYNATVIIEEK
;
A
#
# COMPACT_ATOMS: atom_id res chain seq x y z
N MET A 1 -38.67 21.25 32.22
CA MET A 1 -38.27 19.91 31.73
C MET A 1 -36.76 19.89 31.54
N LYS A 2 -35.99 19.18 32.40
CA LYS A 2 -34.54 19.04 32.23
C LYS A 2 -34.29 18.24 30.94
N LYS A 3 -33.69 18.84 29.93
CA LYS A 3 -33.37 18.18 28.66
C LYS A 3 -32.39 17.05 28.96
N ASN A 4 -32.75 15.81 28.60
CA ASN A 4 -31.98 14.59 28.86
C ASN A 4 -30.74 14.49 27.95
N THR A 5 -29.89 15.52 27.95
CA THR A 5 -28.71 15.65 27.08
C THR A 5 -27.70 14.52 27.25
N LYS A 6 -27.64 13.87 28.41
CA LYS A 6 -26.77 12.71 28.68
C LYS A 6 -27.04 11.54 27.73
N TRP A 7 -28.31 11.24 27.45
CA TRP A 7 -28.68 10.13 26.55
C TRP A 7 -28.36 10.42 25.09
N ILE A 8 -28.37 11.70 24.69
CA ILE A 8 -27.94 12.13 23.35
C ILE A 8 -26.44 11.85 23.16
N TRP A 9 -25.62 12.16 24.16
CA TRP A 9 -24.18 11.88 24.12
C TRP A 9 -23.86 10.38 24.11
N VAL A 10 -24.60 9.59 24.89
CA VAL A 10 -24.46 8.12 24.85
C VAL A 10 -24.83 7.58 23.46
N ALA A 11 -25.94 8.02 22.88
CA ALA A 11 -26.32 7.60 21.53
C ALA A 11 -25.28 7.99 20.47
N LEU A 12 -24.75 9.23 20.52
CA LEU A 12 -23.67 9.69 19.64
C LEU A 12 -22.41 8.84 19.78
N MET A 13 -22.03 8.47 21.00
CA MET A 13 -20.89 7.60 21.25
C MET A 13 -21.07 6.21 20.62
N PHE A 14 -22.27 5.61 20.74
CA PHE A 14 -22.55 4.32 20.10
C PHE A 14 -22.53 4.39 18.58
N VAL A 15 -23.07 5.47 17.98
CA VAL A 15 -23.02 5.68 16.52
C VAL A 15 -21.55 5.81 16.06
N LEU A 16 -20.73 6.56 16.79
CA LEU A 16 -19.31 6.70 16.48
C LEU A 16 -18.58 5.36 16.52
N LEU A 17 -18.82 4.55 17.55
CA LEU A 17 -18.23 3.21 17.68
C LEU A 17 -18.66 2.27 16.54
N ALA A 18 -19.92 2.32 16.13
CA ALA A 18 -20.43 1.52 15.01
C ALA A 18 -19.77 1.92 13.67
N VAL A 19 -19.60 3.23 13.43
CA VAL A 19 -18.91 3.73 12.23
C VAL A 19 -17.44 3.32 12.22
N ILE A 20 -16.73 3.49 13.34
CA ILE A 20 -15.32 3.07 13.46
C ILE A 20 -15.21 1.56 13.25
N GLY A 21 -16.06 0.77 13.93
CA GLY A 21 -16.08 -0.68 13.81
C GLY A 21 -16.32 -1.14 12.36
N GLY A 22 -17.30 -0.54 11.68
CA GLY A 22 -17.59 -0.82 10.27
C GLY A 22 -16.42 -0.48 9.34
N CYS A 23 -15.79 0.68 9.52
CA CYS A 23 -14.60 1.06 8.75
C CYS A 23 -13.43 0.10 9.01
N THR A 24 -13.16 -0.27 10.27
CA THR A 24 -12.08 -1.23 10.59
C THR A 24 -12.36 -2.60 10.00
N ALA A 25 -13.58 -3.11 10.09
CA ALA A 25 -13.95 -4.38 9.47
C ALA A 25 -13.74 -4.33 7.96
N TRP A 26 -14.08 -3.23 7.29
CA TRP A 26 -13.84 -3.09 5.86
C TRP A 26 -12.33 -3.09 5.52
N TYR A 27 -11.51 -2.39 6.29
CA TYR A 27 -10.05 -2.33 6.07
C TYR A 27 -9.34 -3.66 6.35
N PHE A 28 -9.79 -4.43 7.35
CA PHE A 28 -9.12 -5.65 7.80
C PHE A 28 -9.79 -6.95 7.34
N SER A 29 -10.95 -6.89 6.68
CA SER A 29 -11.67 -8.08 6.19
C SER A 29 -11.85 -8.09 4.67
N THR A 30 -11.26 -7.13 3.95
CA THR A 30 -11.31 -7.11 2.48
C THR A 30 -9.91 -6.98 1.89
N GLU A 31 -9.67 -7.70 0.78
CA GLU A 31 -8.43 -7.62 0.00
C GLU A 31 -8.09 -6.18 -0.43
N GLN A 32 -9.11 -5.38 -0.76
CA GLN A 32 -8.91 -3.98 -1.09
C GLN A 32 -8.45 -3.15 0.11
N GLY A 33 -9.01 -3.42 1.29
CA GLY A 33 -8.60 -2.80 2.55
C GLY A 33 -7.15 -3.12 2.89
N GLU A 34 -6.76 -4.40 2.80
CA GLU A 34 -5.39 -4.84 3.04
C GLU A 34 -4.39 -4.20 2.06
N ARG A 35 -4.74 -4.14 0.77
CA ARG A 35 -3.93 -3.43 -0.24
C ARG A 35 -3.75 -1.97 0.11
N LYS A 36 -4.82 -1.27 0.53
CA LYS A 36 -4.73 0.14 0.95
C LYS A 36 -3.83 0.31 2.18
N ILE A 37 -3.90 -0.59 3.15
CA ILE A 37 -3.00 -0.57 4.32
C ILE A 37 -1.54 -0.77 3.87
N LYS A 38 -1.28 -1.72 2.96
CA LYS A 38 0.06 -1.95 2.41
C LYS A 38 0.60 -0.74 1.66
N SER A 39 -0.20 -0.13 0.79
CA SER A 39 0.19 1.11 0.09
C SER A 39 0.50 2.23 1.09
N TRP A 40 -0.36 2.42 2.10
CA TRP A 40 -0.11 3.40 3.15
C TRP A 40 1.20 3.12 3.90
N LYS A 41 1.45 1.85 4.24
CA LYS A 41 2.70 1.43 4.90
C LYS A 41 3.92 1.66 4.02
N SER A 42 3.87 1.30 2.74
CA SER A 42 4.95 1.54 1.76
C SER A 42 5.30 3.03 1.71
N ASN A 43 4.30 3.89 1.52
CA ASN A 43 4.51 5.33 1.39
C ASN A 43 5.08 5.98 2.66
N ASN A 44 4.71 5.51 3.85
CA ASN A 44 5.15 6.12 5.12
C ASN A 44 6.46 5.50 5.65
N ALA A 45 6.75 4.24 5.34
CA ALA A 45 7.93 3.54 5.82
C ALA A 45 9.11 3.58 4.83
N GLY A 46 8.99 4.32 3.72
CA GLY A 46 10.00 4.37 2.66
C GLY A 46 10.09 3.07 1.85
N GLY A 47 9.00 2.32 1.76
CA GLY A 47 8.88 1.07 1.02
C GLY A 47 8.54 -0.14 1.88
N LEU A 48 8.38 -1.29 1.20
CA LEU A 48 8.27 -2.62 1.81
C LEU A 48 9.48 -3.48 1.39
N GLU A 49 9.79 -4.52 2.16
CA GLU A 49 10.81 -5.49 1.77
C GLU A 49 10.34 -6.24 0.52
N ARG A 50 11.07 -6.07 -0.59
CA ARG A 50 10.71 -6.61 -1.91
C ARG A 50 11.93 -7.15 -2.64
N SER A 51 11.71 -8.14 -3.50
CA SER A 51 12.61 -8.49 -4.61
C SER A 51 12.02 -7.96 -5.92
N VAL A 52 12.82 -7.25 -6.70
CA VAL A 52 12.47 -6.72 -8.02
C VAL A 52 13.35 -7.42 -9.05
N LYS A 53 12.74 -8.27 -9.88
CA LYS A 53 13.43 -9.03 -10.91
C LYS A 53 13.08 -8.46 -12.29
N VAL A 54 14.11 -8.09 -13.05
CA VAL A 54 13.98 -7.51 -14.38
C VAL A 54 14.36 -8.54 -15.42
N TYR A 55 13.50 -8.75 -16.41
CA TYR A 55 13.67 -9.75 -17.45
C TYR A 55 13.71 -9.10 -18.83
N ASP A 56 14.43 -9.74 -19.75
CA ASP A 56 14.31 -9.44 -21.17
C ASP A 56 13.00 -10.01 -21.75
N GLN A 57 12.74 -9.71 -23.03
CA GLN A 57 11.55 -10.18 -23.73
C GLN A 57 11.53 -11.70 -23.96
N SER A 58 12.67 -12.38 -23.82
CA SER A 58 12.78 -13.85 -23.90
C SER A 58 12.58 -14.53 -22.54
N GLY A 59 12.37 -13.75 -21.47
CA GLY A 59 12.24 -14.27 -20.09
C GLY A 59 13.58 -14.53 -19.39
N LYS A 60 14.71 -14.05 -19.93
CA LYS A 60 16.01 -14.14 -19.26
C LYS A 60 16.12 -13.06 -18.19
N LEU A 61 16.51 -13.44 -16.98
CA LEU A 61 16.80 -12.50 -15.89
C LEU A 61 18.00 -11.62 -16.27
N LEU A 62 17.80 -10.30 -16.20
CA LEU A 62 18.82 -9.29 -16.45
C LEU A 62 19.41 -8.78 -15.14
N GLU A 63 18.54 -8.47 -14.17
CA GLU A 63 18.96 -7.85 -12.91
C GLU A 63 17.96 -8.17 -11.80
N GLU A 64 18.45 -8.21 -10.56
CA GLU A 64 17.65 -8.41 -9.37
C GLU A 64 18.04 -7.38 -8.29
N TYR A 65 17.03 -6.75 -7.72
CA TYR A 65 17.19 -5.80 -6.61
C TYR A 65 16.46 -6.33 -5.39
N GLU A 66 17.11 -6.23 -4.23
CA GLU A 66 16.49 -6.60 -2.96
C GLU A 66 16.59 -5.48 -1.94
N GLY A 67 15.53 -5.33 -1.15
CA GLY A 67 15.52 -4.50 0.04
C GLY A 67 14.18 -3.80 0.24
N ARG A 68 14.21 -2.75 1.06
CA ARG A 68 13.06 -1.87 1.27
C ARG A 68 12.89 -0.95 0.07
N ILE A 69 11.88 -1.22 -0.73
CA ILE A 69 11.65 -0.54 -2.01
C ILE A 69 10.23 0.02 -2.02
N ASP A 70 10.12 1.32 -2.22
CA ASP A 70 8.86 1.98 -2.59
C ASP A 70 8.78 2.09 -4.10
N ILE A 71 7.73 1.52 -4.68
CA ILE A 71 7.59 1.42 -6.14
C ILE A 71 6.61 2.48 -6.58
N GLN A 72 7.05 3.27 -7.54
CA GLN A 72 6.18 4.15 -8.31
C GLN A 72 6.09 3.61 -9.74
N ASP A 73 4.90 3.14 -10.08
CA ASP A 73 4.50 2.86 -11.44
C ASP A 73 4.06 4.15 -12.15
N THR A 74 4.05 4.09 -13.48
CA THR A 74 3.52 5.17 -14.32
C THR A 74 2.17 4.78 -14.85
N GLU A 75 1.32 5.77 -15.13
CA GLU A 75 -0.05 5.58 -15.64
C GLU A 75 -0.12 4.69 -16.89
N TYR A 76 0.95 4.67 -17.70
CA TYR A 76 1.04 3.88 -18.93
C TYR A 76 1.76 2.53 -18.75
N GLY A 77 2.22 2.18 -17.54
CA GLY A 77 2.84 0.89 -17.23
C GLY A 77 4.18 0.60 -17.92
N ASN A 78 4.72 1.55 -18.69
CA ASN A 78 5.95 1.37 -19.47
C ASN A 78 7.22 1.76 -18.71
N LYS A 79 7.07 2.29 -17.49
CA LYS A 79 8.15 2.74 -16.63
C LYS A 79 7.86 2.40 -15.17
N ILE A 80 8.87 1.85 -14.52
CA ILE A 80 8.93 1.64 -13.06
C ILE A 80 10.11 2.44 -12.51
N LEU A 81 9.91 3.09 -11.37
CA LEU A 81 10.98 3.79 -10.66
C LEU A 81 10.93 3.50 -9.16
N PHE A 82 12.10 3.41 -8.56
CA PHE A 82 12.27 3.28 -7.12
C PHE A 82 13.65 3.78 -6.70
N ASP A 83 13.76 4.13 -5.42
CA ASP A 83 15.03 4.51 -4.81
C ASP A 83 15.53 3.37 -3.91
N LEU A 84 16.80 3.00 -4.05
CA LEU A 84 17.45 1.96 -3.25
C LEU A 84 18.86 2.42 -2.87
N ASN A 85 19.18 2.40 -1.58
CA ASN A 85 20.50 2.77 -1.06
C ASN A 85 21.00 4.15 -1.55
N GLY A 86 20.10 5.12 -1.63
CA GLY A 86 20.42 6.49 -2.09
C GLY A 86 20.60 6.63 -3.61
N LYS A 87 20.36 5.58 -4.39
CA LYS A 87 20.38 5.60 -5.86
C LYS A 87 18.99 5.42 -6.41
N ARG A 88 18.67 6.17 -7.46
CA ARG A 88 17.42 6.01 -8.21
C ARG A 88 17.61 5.00 -9.33
N VAL A 89 16.75 3.99 -9.35
CA VAL A 89 16.63 3.02 -10.44
C VAL A 89 15.40 3.39 -11.27
N VAL A 90 15.58 3.41 -12.60
CA VAL A 90 14.48 3.66 -13.54
C VAL A 90 14.57 2.63 -14.65
N ILE A 91 13.49 1.86 -14.81
CA ILE A 91 13.41 0.77 -15.80
C ILE A 91 12.36 1.16 -16.83
N TYR A 92 12.74 1.09 -18.11
CA TYR A 92 11.86 1.39 -19.24
C TYR A 92 11.61 0.12 -20.06
N ASN A 93 10.34 -0.12 -20.40
CA ASN A 93 9.92 -1.13 -21.38
C ASN A 93 10.48 -2.55 -21.11
N ALA A 94 10.60 -2.95 -19.85
CA ALA A 94 11.05 -4.28 -19.46
C ALA A 94 9.98 -5.03 -18.67
N THR A 95 10.03 -6.36 -18.71
CA THR A 95 9.20 -7.20 -17.85
C THR A 95 9.77 -7.18 -16.45
N VAL A 96 8.96 -6.80 -15.47
CA VAL A 96 9.39 -6.70 -14.06
C VAL A 96 8.44 -7.49 -13.18
N ILE A 97 8.99 -8.38 -12.36
CA ILE A 97 8.25 -9.11 -11.33
C ILE A 97 8.69 -8.55 -9.98
N ILE A 98 7.71 -8.23 -9.14
CA ILE A 98 7.91 -7.63 -7.83
C ILE A 98 7.25 -8.54 -6.80
N GLU A 99 8.05 -9.04 -5.87
CA GLU A 99 7.59 -9.94 -4.82
C GLU A 99 7.83 -9.28 -3.46
N GLU A 100 6.79 -9.15 -2.64
CA GLU A 100 6.92 -8.76 -1.23
C GLU A 100 7.46 -9.96 -0.42
N LYS A 101 8.41 -9.71 0.49
CA LYS A 101 8.97 -10.73 1.39
C LYS A 101 8.22 -10.79 2.72
#